data_AF-A0A961GRD4-F1
#
_entry.id   AF-A0A961GRD4-F1
#
_cell.length_a   1.000
_cell.length_b   1.000
_cell.length_c   1.000
_cell.angle_alpha   90.00
_cell.angle_beta   90.00
_cell.angle_gamma   90.00
#
_symmetry.space_group_name_H-M   'P 1'
#
loop_
_entity.id
_entity.type
_entity.pdbx_description
1 polymer ?
#
loop_
_entity_poly.entity_id
_entity_poly.type
_entity_poly.pdbx_seq_one_letter_code
_entity_poly.pdbx_strand_id
1 'polypeptide(L)'
;MSVRRQPSLLWRILVTLGIVTLTAAACSDPVWEKVEDTVGDTVPRSTIRSILVGLLAVHSLESLLVWRSARRRGDAGPFRWALATFVWGFPVMGRLRRSRKAEDMALEAVALADEALALADAA
;
A
#
# COMPACT_ATOMS: atom_id res chain seq x y z
N MET A 1 6.87 23.99 9.27
CA MET A 1 7.62 22.91 8.59
C MET A 1 6.65 21.80 8.22
N SER A 2 6.40 21.56 6.92
CA SER A 2 5.55 20.45 6.48
C SER A 2 6.33 19.14 6.61
N VAL A 3 6.12 18.41 7.71
CA VAL A 3 6.70 17.08 7.88
C VAL A 3 6.11 16.19 6.77
N ARG A 4 6.93 15.81 5.78
CA ARG A 4 6.51 14.82 4.78
C ARG A 4 6.21 13.51 5.50
N ARG A 5 4.92 13.22 5.71
CA ARG A 5 4.41 11.98 6.33
C ARG A 5 4.58 10.73 5.45
N GLN A 6 5.56 10.71 4.55
CA GLN A 6 5.82 9.56 3.69
C GLN A 6 7.05 8.81 4.20
N PRO A 7 6.98 7.49 4.38
CA PRO A 7 8.14 6.70 4.76
C PRO A 7 9.23 6.83 3.69
N SER A 8 10.46 7.06 4.14
CA SER A 8 11.64 7.20 3.29
C SER A 8 11.90 5.92 2.48
N LEU A 9 12.67 6.04 1.40
CA LEU A 9 13.11 4.86 0.62
C LEU A 9 13.89 3.87 1.50
N LEU A 10 14.76 4.38 2.38
CA LEU A 10 15.51 3.56 3.33
C LEU A 10 14.60 2.78 4.28
N TRP A 11 13.57 3.42 4.82
CA TRP A 11 12.59 2.73 5.66
C TRP A 11 11.88 1.60 4.92
N ARG A 12 11.49 1.85 3.67
CA ARG A 12 10.86 0.84 2.83
C ARG A 12 11.78 -0.35 2.56
N ILE A 13 13.03 -0.09 2.21
CA ILE A 13 14.04 -1.14 2.00
C ILE A 13 14.23 -1.95 3.28
N LEU A 14 14.35 -1.28 4.43
CA LEU A 14 14.50 -1.94 5.73
C LEU A 14 13.33 -2.88 6.03
N VAL A 15 12.09 -2.42 5.86
CA VAL A 15 10.90 -3.24 6.12
C VAL A 15 10.82 -4.42 5.15
N THR A 16 11.02 -4.20 3.85
CA THR A 16 10.97 -5.28 2.85
C THR A 16 12.05 -6.32 3.12
N LEU A 17 13.28 -5.89 3.40
CA LEU A 17 14.38 -6.79 3.71
C LEU A 17 14.10 -7.59 4.98
N GLY A 18 13.56 -6.94 6.02
CA GLY A 18 13.15 -7.60 7.26
C GLY A 18 12.10 -8.70 7.04
N ILE A 19 11.06 -8.43 6.24
CA ILE A 19 10.05 -9.44 5.88
C ILE A 19 10.68 -10.61 5.10
N VAL A 20 11.59 -10.34 4.16
CA VAL A 20 12.31 -11.37 3.40
C VAL A 20 13.15 -12.24 4.33
N THR A 21 13.91 -11.63 5.24
CA THR A 21 14.73 -12.36 6.22
C THR A 21 13.88 -13.20 7.16
N LEU A 22 12.76 -12.66 7.66
CA LEU A 22 11.82 -13.41 8.50
C LEU A 22 11.20 -14.59 7.74
N THR A 23 10.86 -14.39 6.47
CA THR A 23 10.33 -15.46 5.60
C THR A 23 11.37 -16.54 5.38
N ALA A 24 12.63 -16.17 5.12
CA ALA A 24 13.73 -17.10 5.00
C ALA A 24 13.93 -17.91 6.30
N ALA A 25 13.93 -17.24 7.47
CA ALA A 25 14.03 -17.92 8.76
C ALA A 25 12.85 -18.87 9.03
N ALA A 26 11.62 -18.49 8.64
CA ALA A 26 10.43 -19.33 8.83
C ALA A 26 10.39 -20.57 7.93
N CYS A 27 11.05 -20.54 6.76
CA CYS A 27 10.92 -21.54 5.70
C CYS A 27 12.20 -22.33 5.40
N SER A 28 13.38 -21.86 5.82
CA SER A 28 14.68 -22.49 5.54
C SER A 28 15.37 -22.90 6.83
N ASP A 29 15.66 -24.20 6.98
CA ASP A 29 16.33 -24.73 8.17
C ASP A 29 17.75 -24.17 8.33
N PRO A 30 18.59 -24.09 7.27
CA PRO A 30 19.91 -23.46 7.37
C PRO A 30 19.89 -21.98 7.77
N VAL A 31 18.79 -21.28 7.48
CA VAL A 31 18.63 -19.87 7.91
C VAL A 31 18.13 -19.81 9.34
N TRP A 32 17.22 -20.71 9.73
CA TRP A 32 16.74 -20.81 11.10
C TRP A 32 17.89 -21.09 12.07
N GLU A 33 18.75 -22.08 11.80
CA GLU A 33 19.90 -22.44 12.64
C GLU A 33 20.81 -21.23 12.92
N LYS A 34 21.01 -20.35 11.92
CA LYS A 34 21.85 -19.14 12.08
C LYS A 34 21.22 -18.05 12.94
N VAL A 35 19.89 -18.04 13.05
CA VAL A 35 19.13 -16.98 13.71
C VAL A 35 18.63 -17.44 15.07
N GLU A 36 18.38 -18.75 15.24
CA GLU A 36 17.95 -19.39 16.48
C GLU A 36 18.88 -19.06 17.65
N ASP A 37 20.20 -19.08 17.43
CA ASP A 37 21.18 -18.67 18.44
C ASP A 37 21.01 -17.22 18.93
N THR A 38 20.42 -16.34 18.11
CA THR A 38 20.21 -14.92 18.45
C THR A 38 18.88 -14.68 19.18
N VAL A 39 17.81 -15.38 18.78
CA VAL A 39 16.47 -15.23 19.39
C VAL A 39 16.26 -16.17 20.59
N GLY A 40 17.04 -17.25 20.66
CA GLY A 40 16.91 -18.32 21.63
C GLY A 40 15.52 -18.96 21.62
N ASP A 41 15.18 -19.64 22.72
CA ASP A 41 13.88 -20.30 22.93
C ASP A 41 12.71 -19.32 23.09
N THR A 42 12.96 -18.00 23.08
CA THR A 42 11.97 -16.96 23.34
C THR A 42 10.90 -16.89 22.24
N VAL A 43 11.30 -17.13 20.99
CA VAL A 43 10.40 -17.00 19.84
C VAL A 43 10.40 -18.29 19.03
N PRO A 44 9.38 -19.15 19.22
CA PRO A 44 9.24 -20.35 18.40
C PRO A 44 9.15 -19.99 16.92
N ARG A 45 9.81 -20.78 16.07
CA ARG A 45 9.73 -20.62 14.60
C ARG A 45 8.30 -20.61 14.07
N SER A 46 7.42 -21.40 14.70
CA SER A 46 5.98 -21.44 14.40
C SER A 46 5.30 -20.10 14.63
N THR A 47 5.72 -19.32 15.63
CA THR A 47 5.21 -17.97 15.89
C THR A 47 5.54 -17.03 14.75
N ILE A 48 6.79 -17.01 14.26
CA ILE A 48 7.18 -16.21 13.10
C ILE A 48 6.38 -16.63 11.87
N ARG A 49 6.20 -17.93 11.65
CA ARG A 49 5.38 -18.45 10.55
C ARG A 49 3.92 -17.99 10.65
N SER A 50 3.31 -18.08 11.82
CA SER A 50 1.93 -17.62 12.06
C SER A 50 1.77 -16.12 11.82
N ILE A 51 2.74 -15.31 12.25
CA ILE A 51 2.75 -13.86 11.99
C ILE A 51 2.82 -13.60 10.48
N LEU A 52 3.72 -14.26 9.75
CA LEU A 52 3.85 -14.10 8.30
C LEU A 52 2.58 -14.52 7.55
N VAL A 53 1.95 -15.63 7.96
CA VAL A 53 0.66 -16.07 7.39
C VAL A 53 -0.43 -15.04 7.66
N GLY A 54 -0.50 -14.51 8.88
CA GLY A 54 -1.44 -13.45 9.25
C GLY A 54 -1.26 -12.19 8.41
N LEU A 55 -0.02 -11.72 8.26
CA LEU A 55 0.30 -10.57 7.40
C LEU A 55 -0.11 -10.84 5.94
N LEU A 56 0.25 -12.01 5.40
CA LEU A 56 -0.10 -12.38 4.04
C LEU A 56 -1.62 -12.38 3.83
N ALA A 57 -2.38 -12.94 4.77
CA ALA A 57 -3.84 -12.99 4.71
C ALA A 57 -4.46 -11.58 4.71
N VAL A 58 -4.02 -10.71 5.63
CA VAL A 58 -4.49 -9.32 5.73
C VAL A 58 -4.19 -8.55 4.44
N HIS A 59 -2.94 -8.60 3.97
CA HIS A 59 -2.52 -7.91 2.74
C HIS A 59 -3.27 -8.42 1.51
N SER A 60 -3.52 -9.72 1.42
CA SER A 60 -4.30 -10.33 0.33
C SER A 60 -5.75 -9.85 0.33
N LEU A 61 -6.40 -9.85 1.51
CA LEU A 61 -7.78 -9.41 1.67
C LEU A 61 -7.94 -7.92 1.31
N GLU A 62 -7.06 -7.07 1.83
CA GLU A 62 -7.06 -5.63 1.53
C GLU A 62 -6.88 -5.37 0.03
N SER A 63 -5.93 -6.07 -0.60
CA SER A 63 -5.65 -5.92 -2.02
C SER A 63 -6.84 -6.34 -2.88
N LEU A 64 -7.53 -7.41 -2.51
CA LEU A 64 -8.73 -7.87 -3.18
C LEU A 64 -9.87 -6.85 -3.04
N LEU A 65 -10.05 -6.27 -1.85
CA LEU A 65 -11.04 -5.23 -1.62
C LEU A 65 -10.75 -3.99 -2.47
N VAL A 66 -9.49 -3.53 -2.51
CA VAL A 66 -9.07 -2.40 -3.35
C VAL A 66 -9.27 -2.70 -4.82
N TRP A 67 -8.88 -3.87 -5.29
CA TRP A 67 -9.08 -4.29 -6.68
C TRP A 67 -10.56 -4.30 -7.07
N ARG A 68 -11.40 -4.95 -6.27
CA ARG A 68 -12.86 -5.05 -6.52
C ARG A 68 -13.50 -3.66 -6.51
N SER A 69 -13.07 -2.81 -5.59
CA SER A 69 -13.52 -1.43 -5.46
C SER A 69 -13.12 -0.59 -6.68
N ALA A 70 -11.87 -0.71 -7.13
CA ALA A 70 -11.34 0.01 -8.29
C ALA A 70 -11.99 -0.44 -9.59
N ARG A 71 -12.17 -1.75 -9.77
CA ARG A 71 -12.84 -2.32 -10.94
C ARG A 71 -14.30 -1.89 -11.03
N ARG A 72 -15.03 -1.87 -9.91
CA ARG A 72 -16.44 -1.42 -9.88
C ARG A 72 -16.63 0.05 -10.24
N ARG A 73 -15.61 0.88 -10.02
CA ARG A 73 -15.65 2.32 -10.30
C ARG A 73 -15.07 2.73 -11.66
N GLY A 74 -14.45 1.80 -12.38
CA GLY A 74 -13.73 2.13 -13.61
C GLY A 74 -12.42 2.90 -13.38
N ASP A 75 -11.83 2.81 -12.18
CA ASP A 75 -10.56 3.49 -11.87
C ASP A 75 -9.45 2.96 -12.80
N ALA A 76 -8.59 3.84 -13.34
CA ALA A 76 -7.47 3.44 -14.18
C ALA A 76 -6.45 2.58 -13.39
N GLY A 77 -6.10 1.42 -13.95
CA GLY A 77 -5.09 0.51 -13.39
C GLY A 77 -5.48 -0.12 -12.04
N PRO A 78 -6.62 -0.83 -11.92
CA PRO A 78 -7.09 -1.42 -10.67
C PRO A 78 -6.08 -2.40 -10.06
N PHE A 79 -5.32 -3.10 -10.91
CA PHE A 79 -4.25 -3.99 -10.49
C PHE A 79 -3.07 -3.25 -9.83
N ARG A 80 -2.69 -2.06 -10.33
CA ARG A 80 -1.59 -1.27 -9.74
C ARG A 80 -1.93 -0.83 -8.32
N TRP A 81 -3.19 -0.47 -8.08
CA TRP A 81 -3.70 -0.12 -6.76
C TRP A 81 -3.75 -1.32 -5.81
N ALA A 82 -4.19 -2.47 -6.32
CA ALA A 82 -4.17 -3.73 -5.57
C ALA A 82 -2.74 -4.13 -5.20
N LEU A 83 -1.80 -4.12 -6.15
CA LEU A 83 -0.40 -4.47 -5.91
C LEU A 83 0.26 -3.51 -4.91
N ALA A 84 0.01 -2.21 -5.02
CA ALA A 84 0.53 -1.25 -4.07
C ALA A 84 -0.01 -1.50 -2.65
N THR A 85 -1.29 -1.89 -2.53
CA THR A 85 -1.90 -2.26 -1.25
C THR A 85 -1.30 -3.56 -0.71
N PHE A 86 -1.04 -4.53 -1.58
CA PHE A 86 -0.42 -5.80 -1.19
C PHE A 86 0.98 -5.62 -0.61
N VAL A 87 1.79 -4.74 -1.21
CA VAL A 87 3.18 -4.55 -0.77
C VAL A 87 3.28 -3.60 0.42
N TRP A 88 2.45 -2.56 0.47
CA TRP A 88 2.62 -1.45 1.42
C TRP A 88 1.47 -1.28 2.43
N GLY A 89 0.35 -2.01 2.29
CA GLY A 89 -0.84 -1.91 3.12
C GLY A 89 -1.69 -0.64 2.91
N PHE A 90 -2.57 -0.35 3.88
CA PHE A 90 -3.51 0.78 3.91
C PHE A 90 -2.98 2.23 3.66
N PRO A 91 -1.71 2.62 3.88
CA PRO A 91 -1.23 3.98 3.58
C PRO A 91 -1.45 4.42 2.12
N VAL A 92 -1.72 3.47 1.22
CA VAL A 92 -2.08 3.70 -0.20
C VAL A 92 -3.50 4.24 -0.35
N MET A 93 -4.47 3.82 0.47
CA MET A 93 -5.88 4.28 0.40
C MET A 93 -6.00 5.78 0.67
N GLY A 94 -5.20 6.32 1.61
CA GLY A 94 -5.14 7.76 1.86
C GLY A 94 -4.50 8.56 0.72
N ARG A 95 -3.70 7.93 -0.15
CA ARG A 95 -3.17 8.55 -1.38
C ARG A 95 -4.20 8.46 -2.51
N LEU A 96 -4.89 7.32 -2.65
CA LEU A 96 -6.04 7.14 -3.54
C LEU A 96 -7.15 8.17 -3.30
N ARG A 97 -7.55 8.38 -2.04
CA ARG A 97 -8.57 9.39 -1.69
C ARG A 97 -8.11 10.81 -2.02
N ARG A 98 -6.81 11.10 -1.84
CA ARG A 98 -6.24 12.43 -2.14
C ARG A 98 -6.06 12.68 -3.62
N SER A 99 -5.61 11.69 -4.40
CA SER A 99 -5.52 11.83 -5.86
C SER A 99 -6.90 12.05 -6.46
N ARG A 100 -7.92 11.36 -5.95
CA ARG A 100 -9.31 11.55 -6.36
C ARG A 100 -9.84 12.93 -6.03
N LYS A 101 -9.67 13.41 -4.79
CA LYS A 101 -10.10 14.76 -4.43
C LYS A 101 -9.47 15.82 -5.33
N ALA A 102 -8.21 15.64 -5.73
CA ALA A 102 -7.53 16.56 -6.63
C ALA A 102 -8.09 16.48 -8.07
N GLU A 103 -8.44 15.29 -8.55
CA GLU A 103 -9.06 15.07 -9.87
C GLU A 103 -10.48 15.67 -9.93
N ASP A 104 -11.30 15.42 -8.92
CA ASP A 104 -12.66 15.99 -8.82
C ASP A 104 -12.62 17.53 -8.81
N MET A 105 -11.72 18.13 -8.02
CA MET A 105 -11.53 19.58 -7.99
C MET A 105 -11.04 20.16 -9.32
N ALA A 106 -10.22 19.41 -10.07
CA ALA A 106 -9.73 19.85 -11.38
C ALA A 106 -10.85 19.82 -12.43
N LEU A 107 -11.69 18.79 -12.42
CA LEU A 107 -12.86 18.70 -13.30
C LEU A 107 -13.87 19.82 -13.01
N GLU A 108 -14.14 20.09 -11.73
CA GLU A 108 -15.02 21.18 -11.30
C GLU A 108 -14.48 22.56 -11.73
N ALA A 109 -13.17 22.78 -11.60
CA ALA A 109 -12.54 24.02 -12.03
C ALA A 109 -12.61 24.24 -13.55
N VAL A 110 -12.45 23.17 -14.35
CA VAL A 110 -12.59 23.25 -15.82
C VAL A 110 -14.04 23.56 -16.20
N ALA A 111 -15.01 22.89 -15.58
CA ALA A 111 -16.43 23.15 -15.85
C ALA A 111 -16.83 24.60 -15.55
N LEU A 112 -16.36 25.16 -14.42
CA LEU A 112 -16.59 26.56 -14.06
C LEU A 112 -15.93 27.54 -15.04
N ALA A 113 -14.75 27.19 -15.57
CA ALA A 113 -14.04 28.01 -16.55
C ALA A 113 -14.77 28.01 -17.91
N ASP A 114 -15.26 26.86 -18.36
CA ASP A 114 -16.04 26.73 -19.59
C ASP A 114 -17.36 27.50 -19.49
N GLU A 115 -18.04 27.44 -18.34
CA GLU A 115 -19.27 28.21 -18.08
C GLU A 115 -19.02 29.73 -18.08
N ALA A 116 -17.92 30.18 -17.46
CA ALA A 116 -17.54 31.59 -17.47
C ALA A 116 -17.19 32.09 -18.88
N LEU A 117 -16.53 31.27 -19.70
CA LEU A 117 -16.22 31.60 -21.09
C LEU A 117 -17.51 31.71 -21.93
N ALA A 118 -18.43 30.76 -21.78
CA ALA A 118 -19.71 30.79 -22.49
C ALA A 118 -20.56 32.02 -22.12
N LEU A 119 -20.53 32.45 -20.86
CA LEU A 119 -21.19 33.68 -20.42
C LEU A 119 -20.54 34.95 -20.98
N ALA A 120 -19.22 34.96 -21.12
CA ALA A 120 -18.49 36.09 -21.71
C ALA A 120 -18.74 36.22 -23.22
N ASP A 121 -18.85 35.10 -23.94
CA ASP A 121 -19.18 35.08 -25.37
C ASP A 121 -20.64 35.46 -25.66
N ALA A 122 -21.52 35.38 -24.66
CA ALA A 122 -22.95 35.71 -24.75
C ALA A 122 -23.30 37.15 -24.34
N ALA A 123 -22.33 37.92 -23.82
CA ALA A 123 -22.49 39.30 -23.34
C ALA A 123 -22.02 40.34 -24.36
#